data_AF-A0A5B0P1L0-F1
#
_entry.id   AF-A0A5B0P1L0-F1
#
_cell.length_a   1.000
_cell.length_b   1.000
_cell.length_c   1.000
_cell.angle_alpha   90.00
_cell.angle_beta   90.00
_cell.angle_gamma   90.00
#
_symmetry.space_group_name_H-M   'P 1'
#
loop_
_entity.id
_entity.type
_entity.pdbx_description
1 polymer ?
#
loop_
_entity_poly.entity_id
_entity_poly.type
_entity_poly.pdbx_seq_one_letter_code
_entity_poly.pdbx_strand_id
1 'polypeptide(L)'
;MPKLNEGSHSEDLLSDSDISWEDISPTIEDIMYKRTLVIHYVEEFLQDVRQRKLIPQFNPIPRVRKSQLIEIAYLVFEHLFPIYTQNEAVTQYNLNVELEVHKFPLFIQDFFLKFMCKDCQSQRIRQEQLLNTISEAHQALENEFRGKYIGLRVLVAKMEVEFKSGSLSMQEIKQKHNSEIWDSMVKCELQLMHPHESIIIREHITKLGWVKGKIVGNLSKISFRDAERLINLLKCGTQLFKTVPLFNRLDYCMKIEDEEKKNLIFMDAGRKLESLYGKIPEEECQELHKVHNFSRRRLSRSDYSFWKEYIFTKLTKLPPLSVQVLDDIIFDASRCQLLEDSRRKSLQETYGKVNEDFLSPELKERLDTLSEMWRIHEVEIRILTQEPLKN
;
A
#
# COMPACT_ATOMS: atom_id res chain seq x y z
N MET A 1 -31.43 -31.44 66.33
CA MET A 1 -29.97 -31.71 66.41
C MET A 1 -29.53 -32.23 65.05
N PRO A 2 -28.41 -31.78 64.44
CA PRO A 2 -27.59 -30.57 64.67
C PRO A 2 -27.51 -29.68 63.39
N LYS A 3 -27.42 -28.34 63.55
CA LYS A 3 -26.25 -27.45 63.23
C LYS A 3 -25.96 -27.29 61.72
N LEU A 4 -25.68 -26.13 61.11
CA LEU A 4 -25.39 -24.75 61.52
C LEU A 4 -25.35 -23.89 60.23
N ASN A 5 -25.78 -22.63 60.35
CA ASN A 5 -25.33 -21.41 59.67
C ASN A 5 -25.31 -21.24 58.13
N GLU A 6 -26.16 -20.30 57.72
CA GLU A 6 -25.88 -19.07 56.95
C GLU A 6 -24.45 -18.86 56.41
N GLY A 7 -24.37 -18.50 55.12
CA GLY A 7 -23.18 -17.91 54.53
C GLY A 7 -23.27 -17.83 53.00
N SER A 8 -23.58 -16.63 52.51
CA SER A 8 -23.12 -16.04 51.24
C SER A 8 -22.32 -16.92 50.26
N HIS A 9 -22.81 -17.05 49.02
CA HIS A 9 -21.95 -17.22 47.84
C HIS A 9 -22.45 -16.32 46.71
N SER A 10 -22.25 -15.02 46.91
CA SER A 10 -21.76 -14.14 45.85
C SER A 10 -20.24 -14.33 45.76
N GLU A 11 -19.74 -14.26 44.54
CA GLU A 11 -18.33 -14.10 44.17
C GLU A 11 -17.41 -15.33 44.23
N ASP A 12 -16.59 -15.37 43.19
CA ASP A 12 -15.40 -16.17 42.95
C ASP A 12 -15.55 -17.66 42.64
N LEU A 13 -15.45 -17.98 41.34
CA LEU A 13 -14.57 -19.02 40.78
C LEU A 13 -14.72 -19.11 39.25
N LEU A 14 -14.32 -18.04 38.56
CA LEU A 14 -13.69 -18.15 37.24
C LEU A 14 -12.38 -17.41 37.37
N SER A 15 -11.35 -18.09 37.88
CA SER A 15 -9.99 -17.58 37.75
C SER A 15 -9.64 -17.62 36.28
N ASP A 16 -9.47 -16.44 35.70
CA ASP A 16 -8.75 -16.19 34.48
C ASP A 16 -7.52 -17.12 34.42
N SER A 17 -7.54 -18.09 33.51
CA SER A 17 -6.30 -18.61 32.98
C SER A 17 -5.83 -17.64 31.91
N ASP A 18 -5.33 -16.49 32.37
CA ASP A 18 -4.46 -15.62 31.61
C ASP A 18 -3.23 -16.43 31.19
N ILE A 19 -3.30 -17.05 30.01
CA ILE A 19 -2.08 -17.49 29.34
C ILE A 19 -1.44 -16.20 28.82
N SER A 20 -0.52 -15.67 29.62
CA SER A 20 0.32 -14.54 29.23
C SER A 20 1.05 -14.88 27.93
N TRP A 21 1.16 -13.91 27.01
CA TRP A 21 1.97 -14.03 25.80
C TRP A 21 3.45 -14.39 26.08
N GLU A 22 3.90 -14.15 27.31
CA GLU A 22 5.22 -14.52 27.82
C GLU A 22 5.36 -16.03 28.06
N ASP A 23 4.27 -16.80 28.14
CA ASP A 23 4.29 -18.24 28.42
C ASP A 23 4.29 -19.12 27.15
N ILE A 24 3.85 -18.59 26.00
CA ILE A 24 3.86 -19.30 24.70
C ILE A 24 5.16 -19.07 23.92
N SER A 25 5.81 -17.92 24.11
CA SER A 25 7.11 -17.59 23.49
C SER A 25 8.23 -18.58 23.86
N PRO A 26 8.42 -18.97 25.13
CA PRO A 26 9.47 -19.89 25.56
C PRO A 26 9.27 -21.27 24.97
N THR A 27 8.03 -21.78 24.91
CA THR A 27 7.76 -23.13 24.39
C THR A 27 8.14 -23.27 22.92
N ILE A 28 7.91 -22.23 22.12
CA ILE A 28 8.19 -22.27 20.68
C ILE A 28 9.64 -21.93 20.38
N GLU A 29 10.27 -21.00 21.11
CA GLU A 29 11.72 -20.80 21.04
C GLU A 29 12.46 -22.10 21.43
N ASP A 30 11.96 -22.82 22.43
CA ASP A 30 12.53 -24.08 22.88
C ASP A 30 12.29 -25.22 21.88
N ILE A 31 11.13 -25.27 21.21
CA ILE A 31 10.88 -26.18 20.06
C ILE A 31 11.80 -25.85 18.88
N MET A 32 11.97 -24.57 18.54
CA MET A 32 12.86 -24.13 17.45
C MET A 32 14.32 -24.41 17.79
N TYR A 33 14.71 -24.24 19.05
CA TYR A 33 16.04 -24.55 19.57
C TYR A 33 16.30 -26.06 19.52
N LYS A 34 15.39 -26.88 20.05
CA LYS A 34 15.47 -28.36 19.99
C LYS A 34 15.53 -28.88 18.56
N ARG A 35 14.71 -28.32 17.66
CA ARG A 35 14.74 -28.69 16.22
C ARG A 35 16.02 -28.25 15.53
N THR A 36 16.52 -27.06 15.86
CA THR A 36 17.81 -26.54 15.39
C THR A 36 18.94 -27.47 15.81
N LEU A 37 18.89 -27.97 17.05
CA LEU A 37 19.80 -28.96 17.61
C LEU A 37 19.71 -30.30 16.89
N VAL A 38 18.51 -30.83 16.63
CA VAL A 38 18.32 -32.07 15.86
C VAL A 38 18.86 -31.93 14.44
N ILE A 39 18.62 -30.79 13.79
CA ILE A 39 19.17 -30.50 12.46
C ILE A 39 20.72 -30.45 12.53
N HIS A 40 21.30 -29.79 13.54
CA HIS A 40 22.77 -29.77 13.72
C HIS A 40 23.33 -31.17 13.99
N TYR A 41 22.65 -31.97 14.81
CA TYR A 41 23.07 -33.33 15.11
C TYR A 41 23.02 -34.22 13.86
N VAL A 42 21.95 -34.13 13.07
CA VAL A 42 21.84 -34.83 11.79
C VAL A 42 22.92 -34.34 10.82
N GLU A 43 23.27 -33.05 10.83
CA GLU A 43 24.35 -32.49 10.01
C GLU A 43 25.73 -33.01 10.41
N GLU A 44 26.06 -33.01 11.71
CA GLU A 44 27.33 -33.57 12.23
C GLU A 44 27.41 -35.05 11.94
N PHE A 45 26.34 -35.80 12.19
CA PHE A 45 26.25 -37.22 11.86
C PHE A 45 26.43 -37.46 10.36
N LEU A 46 25.82 -36.65 9.49
CA LEU A 46 26.00 -36.74 8.04
C LEU A 46 27.42 -36.38 7.59
N GLN A 47 28.10 -35.44 8.25
CA GLN A 47 29.51 -35.15 7.99
C GLN A 47 30.40 -36.33 8.40
N ASP A 48 30.11 -36.96 9.53
CA ASP A 48 30.82 -38.15 10.01
C ASP A 48 30.63 -39.33 9.05
N VAL A 49 29.40 -39.55 8.56
CA VAL A 49 29.06 -40.56 7.55
C VAL A 49 29.75 -40.28 6.21
N ARG A 50 29.89 -39.00 5.81
CA ARG A 50 30.66 -38.58 4.61
C ARG A 50 32.15 -38.86 4.74
N GLN A 51 32.77 -38.55 5.88
CA GLN A 51 34.19 -38.85 6.13
C GLN A 51 34.46 -40.35 6.03
N ARG A 52 33.50 -41.17 6.47
CA ARG A 52 33.58 -42.64 6.43
C ARG A 52 33.17 -43.26 5.09
N LYS A 53 32.76 -42.46 4.08
CA LYS A 53 32.32 -42.90 2.73
C LYS A 53 31.23 -43.99 2.74
N LEU A 54 30.38 -44.01 3.76
CA LEU A 54 29.40 -45.09 3.97
C LEU A 54 28.17 -45.00 3.03
N ILE A 55 27.96 -43.86 2.35
CA ILE A 55 26.85 -43.67 1.42
C ILE A 55 27.41 -43.21 0.06
N PRO A 56 27.29 -44.02 -1.01
CA PRO A 56 27.97 -43.75 -2.29
C PRO A 56 27.38 -42.59 -3.09
N GLN A 57 26.10 -42.23 -2.90
CA GLN A 57 25.47 -41.06 -3.54
C GLN A 57 24.45 -40.41 -2.59
N PHE A 58 24.84 -39.33 -1.94
CA PHE A 58 23.95 -38.49 -1.14
C PHE A 58 23.81 -37.14 -1.85
N ASN A 59 22.61 -36.86 -2.39
CA ASN A 59 22.26 -35.59 -3.02
C ASN A 59 21.44 -34.75 -2.04
N PRO A 60 22.08 -33.96 -1.16
CA PRO A 60 21.34 -33.10 -0.23
C PRO A 60 20.48 -32.12 -1.02
N ILE A 61 19.26 -31.90 -0.53
CA ILE A 61 18.41 -30.82 -1.05
C ILE A 61 19.19 -29.50 -0.83
N PRO A 62 19.42 -28.69 -1.88
CA PRO A 62 20.14 -27.43 -1.74
C PRO A 62 19.45 -26.53 -0.73
N ARG A 63 20.24 -25.84 0.11
CA ARG A 63 19.71 -24.84 1.04
C ARG A 63 19.41 -23.53 0.33
N VAL A 64 18.57 -22.74 0.98
CA VAL A 64 18.33 -21.36 0.58
C VAL A 64 19.63 -20.58 0.42
N ARG A 65 19.71 -19.75 -0.62
CA ARG A 65 20.83 -18.84 -0.85
C ARG A 65 20.70 -17.58 0.00
N LYS A 66 21.83 -16.94 0.32
CA LYS A 66 21.83 -15.64 0.98
C LYS A 66 21.00 -14.59 0.22
N SER A 67 21.06 -14.60 -1.11
CA SER A 67 20.25 -13.72 -1.96
C SER A 67 18.75 -13.95 -1.77
N GLN A 68 18.30 -15.21 -1.69
CA GLN A 68 16.90 -15.55 -1.45
C GLN A 68 16.44 -15.12 -0.05
N LEU A 69 17.27 -15.28 0.98
CA LEU A 69 16.95 -14.79 2.34
C LEU A 69 16.79 -13.27 2.37
N ILE A 70 17.68 -12.56 1.66
CA ILE A 70 17.61 -11.10 1.55
C ILE A 70 16.33 -10.69 0.81
N GLU A 71 16.03 -11.34 -0.31
CA GLU A 71 14.83 -11.09 -1.10
C GLU A 71 13.55 -11.36 -0.29
N ILE A 72 13.47 -12.48 0.43
CA ILE A 72 12.36 -12.77 1.36
C ILE A 72 12.24 -11.64 2.39
N ALA A 73 13.35 -11.18 2.98
CA ALA A 73 13.30 -10.11 3.97
C ALA A 73 12.78 -8.78 3.40
N TYR A 74 13.17 -8.43 2.18
CA TYR A 74 12.64 -7.25 1.49
C TYR A 74 11.15 -7.38 1.21
N LEU A 75 10.72 -8.50 0.64
CA LEU A 75 9.32 -8.71 0.28
C LEU A 75 8.42 -8.76 1.52
N VAL A 76 8.87 -9.41 2.58
CA VAL A 76 8.18 -9.42 3.88
C VAL A 76 8.07 -8.02 4.46
N PHE A 77 9.14 -7.24 4.38
CA PHE A 77 9.12 -5.86 4.85
C PHE A 77 8.12 -5.01 4.04
N GLU A 78 8.13 -5.12 2.70
CA GLU A 78 7.14 -4.44 1.85
C GLU A 78 5.70 -4.92 2.12
N HIS A 79 5.52 -6.19 2.47
CA HIS A 79 4.22 -6.78 2.79
C HIS A 79 3.67 -6.31 4.15
N LEU A 80 4.53 -6.13 5.16
CA LEU A 80 4.13 -5.72 6.51
C LEU A 80 4.01 -4.21 6.68
N PHE A 81 4.76 -3.45 5.90
CA PHE A 81 4.75 -2.00 5.93
C PHE A 81 4.42 -1.47 4.53
N PRO A 82 3.24 -1.79 3.98
CA PRO A 82 2.85 -1.26 2.67
C PRO A 82 2.64 0.25 2.82
N ILE A 83 3.09 1.00 1.83
CA ILE A 83 2.90 2.46 1.78
C ILE A 83 1.41 2.80 1.54
N TYR A 84 0.60 1.84 1.09
CA TYR A 84 -0.80 2.02 0.69
C TYR A 84 -1.72 1.04 1.45
N THR A 85 -2.07 1.36 2.69
CA THR A 85 -2.96 0.53 3.53
C THR A 85 -4.21 1.30 3.92
N GLN A 86 -5.17 1.41 3.01
CA GLN A 86 -6.40 2.16 3.29
C GLN A 86 -7.70 1.42 3.02
N ASN A 87 -7.71 0.16 2.58
CA ASN A 87 -8.99 -0.55 2.46
C ASN A 87 -8.95 -1.99 2.97
N GLU A 88 -9.67 -2.23 4.07
CA GLU A 88 -10.11 -3.57 4.50
C GLU A 88 -11.01 -4.24 3.44
N ALA A 89 -11.64 -3.44 2.56
CA ALA A 89 -12.49 -3.94 1.48
C ALA A 89 -11.69 -4.59 0.34
N VAL A 90 -10.42 -4.19 0.14
CA VAL A 90 -9.53 -4.86 -0.78
C VAL A 90 -8.95 -6.03 -0.03
N THR A 91 -9.50 -7.20 -0.33
CA THR A 91 -9.14 -8.48 0.27
C THR A 91 -7.65 -8.64 0.44
N GLN A 92 -7.25 -8.65 1.71
CA GLN A 92 -5.90 -8.99 2.12
C GLN A 92 -5.53 -10.32 1.47
N TYR A 93 -4.44 -10.32 0.71
CA TYR A 93 -3.87 -11.57 0.21
C TYR A 93 -3.58 -12.45 1.42
N ASN A 94 -4.35 -13.53 1.56
CA ASN A 94 -4.26 -14.38 2.72
C ASN A 94 -3.07 -15.34 2.55
N LEU A 95 -1.86 -14.83 2.82
CA LEU A 95 -0.64 -15.62 2.74
C LEU A 95 -0.73 -16.86 3.65
N ASN A 96 -1.52 -16.82 4.72
CA ASN A 96 -1.71 -17.96 5.63
C ASN A 96 -2.35 -19.15 4.90
N VAL A 97 -3.46 -18.90 4.20
CA VAL A 97 -4.15 -19.94 3.41
C VAL A 97 -3.23 -20.49 2.33
N GLU A 98 -2.48 -19.63 1.65
CA GLU A 98 -1.59 -20.06 0.56
C GLU A 98 -0.38 -20.86 1.09
N LEU A 99 0.20 -20.48 2.23
CA LEU A 99 1.26 -21.26 2.89
C LEU A 99 0.79 -22.66 3.31
N GLU A 100 -0.45 -22.78 3.81
CA GLU A 100 -1.08 -24.04 4.18
C GLU A 100 -1.37 -24.92 2.95
N VAL A 101 -2.01 -24.34 1.92
CA VAL A 101 -2.36 -25.04 0.66
C VAL A 101 -1.11 -25.59 -0.03
N HIS A 102 -0.03 -24.82 -0.07
CA HIS A 102 1.21 -25.23 -0.72
C HIS A 102 2.10 -26.16 0.14
N LYS A 103 1.61 -26.60 1.31
CA LYS A 103 2.25 -27.57 2.20
C LYS A 103 3.68 -27.19 2.57
N PHE A 104 3.91 -25.92 2.87
CA PHE A 104 5.22 -25.48 3.37
C PHE A 104 5.56 -26.19 4.68
N PRO A 105 6.86 -26.38 5.00
CA PRO A 105 7.24 -26.86 6.32
C PRO A 105 6.60 -26.06 7.45
N LEU A 106 6.09 -26.74 8.49
CA LEU A 106 5.35 -26.11 9.60
C LEU A 106 6.10 -24.94 10.23
N PHE A 107 7.42 -25.01 10.37
CA PHE A 107 8.20 -23.91 10.95
C PHE A 107 8.21 -22.65 10.08
N ILE A 108 8.08 -22.78 8.75
CA ILE A 108 7.93 -21.63 7.84
C ILE A 108 6.54 -21.06 8.07
N GLN A 109 5.50 -21.90 8.03
CA GLN A 109 4.13 -21.47 8.30
C GLN A 109 4.05 -20.72 9.64
N ASP A 110 4.52 -21.32 10.73
CA ASP A 110 4.52 -20.74 12.07
C ASP A 110 5.34 -19.45 12.16
N PHE A 111 6.54 -19.40 11.56
CA PHE A 111 7.35 -18.19 11.51
C PHE A 111 6.58 -17.07 10.81
N PHE A 112 6.01 -17.32 9.64
CA PHE A 112 5.25 -16.32 8.89
C PHE A 112 3.97 -15.91 9.60
N LEU A 113 3.23 -16.84 10.19
CA LEU A 113 2.03 -16.57 10.98
C LEU A 113 2.34 -15.71 12.20
N LYS A 114 3.46 -15.95 12.89
CA LYS A 114 3.94 -15.11 14.00
C LYS A 114 4.42 -13.75 13.51
N PHE A 115 5.14 -13.72 12.40
CA PHE A 115 5.74 -12.51 11.85
C PHE A 115 4.69 -11.57 11.24
N MET A 116 3.63 -12.12 10.64
CA MET A 116 2.53 -11.39 10.00
C MET A 116 1.28 -11.21 10.88
N CYS A 117 1.32 -11.72 12.12
CA CYS A 117 0.29 -11.65 13.16
C CYS A 117 -0.91 -12.61 13.02
N LYS A 118 -0.86 -13.68 13.82
CA LYS A 118 -2.02 -14.26 14.51
C LYS A 118 -2.31 -13.44 15.76
N ASP A 119 -3.06 -12.36 15.59
CA ASP A 119 -3.95 -11.81 16.62
C ASP A 119 -4.88 -10.81 15.92
N CYS A 120 -6.08 -11.25 15.60
CA CYS A 120 -7.09 -10.40 14.94
C CYS A 120 -7.44 -9.15 15.79
N GLN A 121 -7.15 -9.16 17.10
CA GLN A 121 -7.27 -7.97 17.96
C GLN A 121 -6.12 -6.96 17.75
N SER A 122 -4.90 -7.44 17.51
CA SER A 122 -3.77 -6.58 17.15
C SER A 122 -3.95 -5.93 15.78
N GLN A 123 -4.69 -6.57 14.86
CA GLN A 123 -5.06 -5.98 13.57
C GLN A 123 -5.96 -4.75 13.74
N ARG A 124 -6.95 -4.78 14.65
CA ARG A 124 -7.80 -3.61 14.93
C ARG A 124 -7.04 -2.46 15.60
N ILE A 125 -6.23 -2.77 16.60
CA ILE A 125 -5.38 -1.75 17.28
C ILE A 125 -4.37 -1.18 16.29
N ARG A 126 -3.76 -2.01 15.44
CA ARG A 126 -2.88 -1.55 14.36
C ARG A 126 -3.64 -0.77 13.31
N GLN A 127 -4.89 -1.12 13.00
CA GLN A 127 -5.71 -0.34 12.07
C GLN A 127 -6.03 1.02 12.64
N GLU A 128 -6.44 1.14 13.90
CA GLU A 128 -6.66 2.44 14.53
C GLU A 128 -5.37 3.25 14.63
N GLN A 129 -4.26 2.64 15.04
CA GLN A 129 -2.94 3.29 15.07
C GLN A 129 -2.45 3.67 13.68
N LEU A 130 -2.72 2.87 12.66
CA LEU A 130 -2.35 3.11 11.27
C LEU A 130 -3.25 4.16 10.64
N LEU A 131 -4.56 4.14 10.91
CA LEU A 131 -5.50 5.20 10.53
C LEU A 131 -5.09 6.51 11.18
N ASN A 132 -4.66 6.49 12.45
CA ASN A 132 -4.10 7.66 13.11
C ASN A 132 -2.77 8.08 12.48
N THR A 133 -1.84 7.16 12.21
CA THR A 133 -0.55 7.46 11.55
C THR A 133 -0.76 8.01 10.15
N ILE A 134 -1.74 7.48 9.41
CA ILE A 134 -2.12 7.94 8.06
C ILE A 134 -2.83 9.27 8.14
N SER A 135 -3.71 9.48 9.13
CA SER A 135 -4.37 10.76 9.38
C SER A 135 -3.35 11.82 9.78
N GLU A 136 -2.37 11.48 10.61
CA GLU A 136 -1.26 12.34 11.02
C GLU A 136 -0.33 12.63 9.84
N ALA A 137 0.02 11.62 9.05
CA ALA A 137 0.79 11.79 7.83
C ALA A 137 0.03 12.65 6.82
N HIS A 138 -1.26 12.41 6.65
CA HIS A 138 -2.12 13.19 5.77
C HIS A 138 -2.23 14.65 6.25
N GLN A 139 -2.43 14.86 7.55
CA GLN A 139 -2.44 16.20 8.14
C GLN A 139 -1.07 16.88 7.99
N ALA A 140 0.03 16.14 8.13
CA ALA A 140 1.37 16.65 7.87
C ALA A 140 1.56 17.05 6.40
N LEU A 141 1.04 16.25 5.47
CA LEU A 141 1.07 16.53 4.03
C LEU A 141 0.22 17.73 3.67
N GLU A 142 -0.98 17.82 4.24
CA GLU A 142 -1.87 18.97 4.06
C GLU A 142 -1.19 20.24 4.59
N ASN A 143 -0.56 20.16 5.76
CA ASN A 143 0.20 21.26 6.34
C ASN A 143 1.42 21.66 5.49
N GLU A 144 2.16 20.69 4.95
CA GLU A 144 3.30 20.94 4.07
C GLU A 144 2.86 21.58 2.75
N PHE A 145 1.82 21.02 2.13
CA PHE A 145 1.21 21.56 0.93
C PHE A 145 0.69 22.98 1.16
N ARG A 146 -0.04 23.21 2.26
CA ARG A 146 -0.50 24.54 2.69
C ARG A 146 0.66 25.51 2.82
N GLY A 147 1.78 25.09 3.43
CA GLY A 147 2.98 25.91 3.53
C GLY A 147 3.54 26.33 2.17
N LYS A 148 3.64 25.38 1.23
CA LYS A 148 4.10 25.63 -0.15
C LYS A 148 3.15 26.57 -0.91
N TYR A 149 1.84 26.35 -0.81
CA TYR A 149 0.83 27.20 -1.45
C TYR A 149 0.78 28.63 -0.86
N ILE A 150 0.93 28.78 0.46
CA ILE A 150 1.08 30.10 1.10
C ILE A 150 2.36 30.78 0.59
N GLY A 151 3.46 30.03 0.41
CA GLY A 151 4.69 30.53 -0.22
C GLY A 151 4.44 31.12 -1.60
N LEU A 152 3.70 30.40 -2.46
CA LEU A 152 3.26 30.88 -3.77
C LEU A 152 2.45 32.19 -3.66
N ARG A 153 1.49 32.26 -2.72
CA ARG A 153 0.70 33.48 -2.50
C ARG A 153 1.56 34.67 -2.06
N VAL A 154 2.54 34.45 -1.20
CA VAL A 154 3.48 35.49 -0.76
C VAL A 154 4.32 36.00 -1.93
N LEU A 155 4.75 35.12 -2.84
CA LEU A 155 5.47 35.52 -4.06
C LEU A 155 4.62 36.44 -4.94
N VAL A 156 3.36 36.05 -5.19
CA VAL A 156 2.45 36.90 -5.98
C VAL A 156 2.14 38.21 -5.26
N ALA A 157 1.97 38.21 -3.94
CA ALA A 157 1.78 39.43 -3.15
C ALA A 157 2.99 40.38 -3.23
N LYS A 158 4.23 39.85 -3.31
CA LYS A 158 5.43 40.68 -3.53
C LYS A 158 5.38 41.38 -4.90
N MET A 159 4.92 40.69 -5.94
CA MET A 159 4.73 41.30 -7.27
C MET A 159 3.73 42.46 -7.22
N GLU A 160 2.66 42.34 -6.43
CA GLU A 160 1.70 43.44 -6.25
C GLU A 160 2.34 44.67 -5.60
N VAL A 161 3.18 44.45 -4.59
CA VAL A 161 3.88 45.53 -3.89
C VAL A 161 4.90 46.19 -4.83
N GLU A 162 5.65 45.40 -5.61
CA GLU A 162 6.57 45.92 -6.63
C GLU A 162 5.82 46.75 -7.69
N PHE A 163 4.65 46.30 -8.15
CA PHE A 163 3.85 47.06 -9.10
C PHE A 163 3.32 48.37 -8.50
N LYS A 164 2.83 48.34 -7.26
CA LYS A 164 2.36 49.54 -6.54
C LYS A 164 3.48 50.54 -6.28
N SER A 165 4.75 50.10 -6.22
CA SER A 165 5.90 50.99 -6.09
C SER A 165 6.19 51.82 -7.36
N GLY A 166 5.60 51.46 -8.51
CA GLY A 166 5.74 52.15 -9.78
C GLY A 166 7.11 51.97 -10.47
N SER A 167 7.96 51.08 -9.95
CA SER A 167 9.34 50.89 -10.43
C SER A 167 9.45 50.06 -11.72
N LEU A 168 8.48 49.19 -11.98
CA LEU A 168 8.45 48.30 -13.14
C LEU A 168 7.02 48.19 -13.67
N SER A 169 6.88 48.00 -14.97
CA SER A 169 5.60 47.67 -15.58
C SER A 169 5.14 46.25 -15.19
N MET A 170 3.84 46.00 -15.29
CA MET A 170 3.26 44.67 -15.01
C MET A 170 3.94 43.55 -15.84
N GLN A 171 4.31 43.80 -17.09
CA GLN A 171 4.96 42.81 -17.94
C GLN A 171 6.39 42.49 -17.46
N GLU A 172 7.15 43.51 -17.06
CA GLU A 172 8.51 43.31 -16.53
C GLU A 172 8.50 42.55 -15.20
N ILE A 173 7.52 42.84 -14.32
CA ILE A 173 7.33 42.11 -13.06
C ILE A 173 6.98 40.65 -13.34
N LYS A 174 6.06 40.38 -14.28
CA LYS A 174 5.74 39.00 -14.70
C LYS A 174 6.97 38.26 -15.19
N GLN A 175 7.75 38.84 -16.10
CA GLN A 175 8.97 38.20 -16.62
C GLN A 175 10.00 37.92 -15.54
N LYS A 176 10.21 38.88 -14.61
CA LYS A 176 11.18 38.76 -13.52
C LYS A 176 10.86 37.59 -12.58
N HIS A 177 9.59 37.37 -12.25
CA HIS A 177 9.17 36.38 -11.24
C HIS A 177 8.63 35.06 -11.83
N ASN A 178 8.52 34.95 -13.17
CA ASN A 178 7.86 33.82 -13.84
C ASN A 178 8.46 32.46 -13.43
N SER A 179 9.79 32.33 -13.43
CA SER A 179 10.47 31.07 -13.07
C SER A 179 10.30 30.71 -11.61
N GLU A 180 10.32 31.70 -10.71
CA GLU A 180 10.17 31.45 -9.27
C GLU A 180 8.74 31.00 -8.93
N ILE A 181 7.73 31.59 -9.58
CA ILE A 181 6.35 31.14 -9.46
C ILE A 181 6.20 29.72 -10.02
N TRP A 182 6.78 29.46 -11.19
CA TRP A 182 6.76 28.14 -11.82
C TRP A 182 7.33 27.07 -10.89
N ASP A 183 8.53 27.28 -10.36
CA ASP A 183 9.18 26.34 -9.44
C ASP A 183 8.36 26.13 -8.17
N SER A 184 7.69 27.17 -7.67
CA SER A 184 6.79 27.06 -6.53
C SER A 184 5.56 26.20 -6.84
N MET A 185 4.98 26.33 -8.03
CA MET A 185 3.85 25.49 -8.46
C MET A 185 4.27 24.03 -8.65
N VAL A 186 5.42 23.77 -9.27
CA VAL A 186 5.99 22.41 -9.41
C VAL A 186 6.19 21.75 -8.04
N LYS A 187 6.69 22.50 -7.05
CA LYS A 187 6.83 21.98 -5.68
C LYS A 187 5.50 21.62 -5.02
N CYS A 188 4.43 22.36 -5.33
CA CYS A 188 3.08 22.04 -4.85
C CYS A 188 2.55 20.78 -5.53
N GLU A 189 2.74 20.65 -6.84
CA GLU A 189 2.32 19.48 -7.62
C GLU A 189 3.03 18.20 -7.21
N LEU A 190 4.37 18.24 -7.06
CA LEU A 190 5.14 17.08 -6.62
C LEU A 190 4.67 16.56 -5.25
N GLN A 191 4.20 17.45 -4.38
CA GLN A 191 3.63 17.06 -3.09
C GLN A 191 2.31 16.30 -3.25
N LEU A 192 1.47 16.71 -4.20
CA LEU A 192 0.19 16.06 -4.48
C LEU A 192 0.37 14.74 -5.24
N MET A 193 1.39 14.64 -6.12
CA MET A 193 1.70 13.41 -6.88
C MET A 193 2.43 12.35 -6.05
N HIS A 194 3.34 12.79 -5.17
CA HIS A 194 4.22 11.89 -4.42
C HIS A 194 4.15 12.18 -2.91
N PRO A 195 2.98 11.99 -2.27
CA PRO A 195 2.77 12.35 -0.86
C PRO A 195 3.67 11.61 0.14
N HIS A 196 4.50 10.65 -0.26
CA HIS A 196 5.09 9.69 0.68
C HIS A 196 6.61 9.44 0.52
N GLU A 197 7.30 10.15 -0.37
CA GLU A 197 8.66 9.74 -0.74
C GLU A 197 9.76 10.13 0.27
N SER A 198 9.56 11.12 1.14
CA SER A 198 10.64 11.63 2.02
C SER A 198 10.60 11.13 3.47
N ILE A 199 9.42 10.90 4.05
CA ILE A 199 9.25 10.53 5.48
C ILE A 199 9.44 9.01 5.69
N ILE A 200 9.08 8.19 4.71
CA ILE A 200 9.05 6.72 4.82
C ILE A 200 10.47 6.11 4.85
N ILE A 201 11.43 6.69 4.14
CA ILE A 201 12.74 6.06 3.89
C ILE A 201 13.57 5.90 5.18
N ARG A 202 13.51 6.84 6.12
CA ARG A 202 14.41 6.85 7.29
C ARG A 202 14.00 5.87 8.39
N GLU A 203 12.70 5.73 8.66
CA GLU A 203 12.18 4.68 9.55
C GLU A 203 12.25 3.29 8.91
N HIS A 204 12.10 3.22 7.57
CA HIS A 204 12.16 1.97 6.83
C HIS A 204 13.53 1.27 6.93
N ILE A 205 14.64 2.02 6.98
CA ILE A 205 15.98 1.44 7.04
C ILE A 205 16.22 0.68 8.36
N THR A 206 15.82 1.25 9.50
CA THR A 206 15.98 0.61 10.82
C THR A 206 15.07 -0.60 10.97
N LYS A 207 13.80 -0.49 10.56
CA LYS A 207 12.83 -1.60 10.59
C LYS A 207 13.27 -2.74 9.64
N LEU A 208 13.77 -2.43 8.45
CA LEU A 208 14.31 -3.41 7.50
C LEU A 208 15.52 -4.17 8.07
N GLY A 209 16.40 -3.51 8.83
CA GLY A 209 17.51 -4.15 9.52
C GLY A 209 17.04 -5.25 10.49
N TRP A 210 16.01 -4.95 11.28
CA TRP A 210 15.39 -5.92 12.19
C TRP A 210 14.73 -7.09 11.44
N VAL A 211 13.96 -6.82 10.38
CA VAL A 211 13.32 -7.87 9.55
C VAL A 211 14.38 -8.80 8.95
N LYS A 212 15.46 -8.24 8.38
CA LYS A 212 16.58 -9.03 7.83
C LYS A 212 17.20 -9.95 8.88
N GLY A 213 17.43 -9.46 10.09
CA GLY A 213 17.95 -10.27 11.20
C GLY A 213 17.05 -11.45 11.55
N LYS A 214 15.74 -11.22 11.68
CA LYS A 214 14.76 -12.27 11.98
C LYS A 214 14.65 -13.31 10.85
N ILE A 215 14.63 -12.86 9.59
CA ILE A 215 14.52 -13.75 8.43
C ILE A 215 15.76 -14.62 8.27
N VAL A 216 16.96 -14.05 8.36
CA VAL A 216 18.20 -14.82 8.27
C VAL A 216 18.32 -15.82 9.42
N GLY A 217 17.98 -15.41 10.65
CA GLY A 217 18.04 -16.29 11.82
C GLY A 217 17.11 -17.50 11.72
N ASN A 218 15.88 -17.32 11.23
CA ASN A 218 14.85 -18.37 11.25
C ASN A 218 14.76 -19.18 9.96
N LEU A 219 15.11 -18.59 8.80
CA LEU A 219 14.94 -19.24 7.50
C LEU A 219 16.25 -19.72 6.87
N SER A 220 17.41 -19.53 7.50
CA SER A 220 18.71 -19.98 6.97
C SER A 220 18.81 -21.48 6.64
N LYS A 221 17.93 -22.29 7.24
CA LYS A 221 17.94 -23.75 7.11
C LYS A 221 16.88 -24.28 6.14
N ILE A 222 16.10 -23.43 5.50
CA ILE A 222 15.04 -23.88 4.58
C ILE A 222 15.63 -24.41 3.28
N SER A 223 14.87 -25.26 2.59
CA SER A 223 15.28 -25.74 1.27
C SER A 223 15.22 -24.62 0.24
N PHE A 224 16.07 -24.70 -0.79
CA PHE A 224 16.06 -23.79 -1.92
C PHE A 224 14.69 -23.71 -2.60
N ARG A 225 14.02 -24.86 -2.74
CA ARG A 225 12.71 -24.98 -3.38
C ARG A 225 11.61 -24.31 -2.58
N ASP A 226 11.63 -24.47 -1.25
CA ASP A 226 10.65 -23.80 -0.39
C ASP A 226 10.92 -22.29 -0.38
N ALA A 227 12.18 -21.86 -0.32
CA ALA A 227 12.52 -20.45 -0.44
C ALA A 227 12.00 -19.83 -1.74
N GLU A 228 12.16 -20.50 -2.87
CA GLU A 228 11.68 -20.04 -4.17
C GLU A 228 10.16 -19.93 -4.23
N ARG A 229 9.44 -20.94 -3.72
CA ARG A 229 7.97 -20.89 -3.62
C ARG A 229 7.51 -19.73 -2.73
N LEU A 230 8.17 -19.54 -1.60
CA LEU A 230 7.85 -18.47 -0.66
C LEU A 230 8.07 -17.09 -1.27
N ILE A 231 9.18 -16.90 -1.99
CA ILE A 231 9.46 -15.67 -2.74
C ILE A 231 8.32 -15.39 -3.73
N ASN A 232 7.88 -16.39 -4.49
CA ASN A 232 6.80 -16.21 -5.46
C ASN A 232 5.47 -15.80 -4.80
N LEU A 233 5.11 -16.41 -3.67
CA LEU A 233 3.91 -16.04 -2.92
C LEU A 233 4.01 -14.62 -2.34
N LEU A 234 5.18 -14.26 -1.80
CA LEU A 234 5.41 -12.92 -1.26
C LEU A 234 5.39 -11.87 -2.38
N LYS A 235 6.00 -12.14 -3.54
CA LYS A 235 5.90 -11.27 -4.73
C LYS A 235 4.46 -11.06 -5.16
N CYS A 236 3.65 -12.11 -5.17
CA CYS A 236 2.23 -12.02 -5.48
C CYS A 236 1.50 -11.10 -4.49
N GLY A 237 1.73 -11.29 -3.18
CA GLY A 237 1.14 -10.44 -2.14
C GLY A 237 1.61 -8.98 -2.23
N THR A 238 2.91 -8.75 -2.42
CA THR A 238 3.48 -7.40 -2.61
C THR A 238 2.92 -6.71 -3.84
N GLN A 239 2.78 -7.44 -4.96
CA GLN A 239 2.16 -6.93 -6.17
C GLN A 239 0.73 -6.48 -5.89
N LEU A 240 -0.07 -7.33 -5.23
CA LEU A 240 -1.45 -6.99 -4.85
C LEU A 240 -1.54 -5.73 -3.99
N PHE A 241 -0.58 -5.51 -3.09
CA PHE A 241 -0.53 -4.28 -2.31
C PHE A 241 -0.19 -3.04 -3.13
N LYS A 242 0.74 -3.17 -4.10
CA LYS A 242 1.06 -2.08 -5.02
C LYS A 242 -0.10 -1.76 -5.96
N THR A 243 -0.99 -2.72 -6.22
CA THR A 243 -2.19 -2.53 -7.06
C THR A 243 -3.41 -2.00 -6.29
N VAL A 244 -3.30 -1.73 -4.98
CA VAL A 244 -4.40 -1.21 -4.15
C VAL A 244 -5.04 0.08 -4.71
N PRO A 245 -4.27 1.09 -5.17
CA PRO A 245 -4.85 2.30 -5.76
C PRO A 245 -5.81 1.98 -6.92
N LEU A 246 -5.38 1.11 -7.84
CA LEU A 246 -6.21 0.64 -8.95
C LEU A 246 -7.47 -0.07 -8.47
N PHE A 247 -7.38 -0.92 -7.45
CA PHE A 247 -8.57 -1.57 -6.90
C PHE A 247 -9.57 -0.57 -6.34
N ASN A 248 -9.10 0.45 -5.63
CA ASN A 248 -9.96 1.49 -5.09
C ASN A 248 -10.64 2.30 -6.20
N ARG A 249 -9.91 2.67 -7.26
CA ARG A 249 -10.49 3.37 -8.40
C ARG A 249 -11.50 2.51 -9.15
N LEU A 250 -11.18 1.23 -9.39
CA LEU A 250 -12.11 0.30 -10.02
C LEU A 250 -13.37 0.10 -9.18
N ASP A 251 -13.22 -0.09 -7.86
CA ASP A 251 -14.34 -0.23 -6.93
C ASP A 251 -15.23 1.02 -6.89
N TYR A 252 -14.61 2.20 -6.83
CA TYR A 252 -15.31 3.48 -6.96
C TYR A 252 -16.09 3.57 -8.28
N CYS A 253 -15.42 3.34 -9.42
CA CYS A 253 -16.07 3.42 -10.73
C CYS A 253 -17.22 2.42 -10.87
N MET A 254 -17.09 1.20 -10.32
CA MET A 254 -18.15 0.19 -10.33
C MET A 254 -19.34 0.55 -9.44
N LYS A 255 -19.13 1.39 -8.41
CA LYS A 255 -20.15 1.84 -7.47
C LYS A 255 -20.89 3.11 -7.90
N ILE A 256 -20.47 3.78 -8.97
CA ILE A 256 -21.18 4.93 -9.53
C ILE A 256 -22.61 4.47 -9.91
N GLU A 257 -23.60 5.12 -9.29
CA GLU A 257 -25.03 4.83 -9.47
C GLU A 257 -25.55 5.30 -10.84
N ASP A 258 -24.97 6.38 -11.38
CA ASP A 258 -25.29 6.90 -12.70
C ASP A 258 -24.65 6.03 -13.80
N GLU A 259 -25.49 5.21 -14.44
CA GLU A 259 -25.07 4.29 -15.50
C GLU A 259 -24.50 5.00 -16.73
N GLU A 260 -24.99 6.19 -17.07
CA GLU A 260 -24.49 6.92 -18.24
C GLU A 260 -23.06 7.38 -17.98
N LYS A 261 -22.83 7.99 -16.80
CA LYS A 261 -21.49 8.44 -16.40
C LYS A 261 -20.51 7.29 -16.24
N LYS A 262 -20.94 6.19 -15.61
CA LYS A 262 -20.13 4.98 -15.50
C LYS A 262 -19.74 4.44 -16.87
N ASN A 263 -20.69 4.38 -17.81
CA ASN A 263 -20.41 3.93 -19.17
C ASN A 263 -19.42 4.86 -19.90
N LEU A 264 -19.53 6.17 -19.74
CA LEU A 264 -18.59 7.13 -20.33
C LEU A 264 -17.16 6.89 -19.82
N ILE A 265 -16.97 6.69 -18.52
CA ILE A 265 -15.66 6.39 -17.92
C ILE A 265 -15.06 5.12 -18.54
N PHE A 266 -15.79 4.01 -18.53
CA PHE A 266 -15.29 2.74 -19.10
C PHE A 266 -15.16 2.77 -20.62
N MET A 267 -15.91 3.61 -21.34
CA MET A 267 -15.70 3.82 -22.77
C MET A 267 -14.40 4.58 -23.03
N ASP A 268 -14.11 5.63 -22.28
CA ASP A 268 -12.86 6.38 -22.43
C ASP A 268 -11.63 5.53 -22.06
N ALA A 269 -11.71 4.82 -20.93
CA ALA A 269 -10.68 3.88 -20.51
C ALA A 269 -10.44 2.79 -21.58
N GLY A 270 -11.50 2.24 -22.17
CA GLY A 270 -11.42 1.27 -23.25
C GLY A 270 -10.66 1.80 -24.47
N ARG A 271 -10.97 3.03 -24.93
CA ARG A 271 -10.26 3.67 -26.06
C ARG A 271 -8.77 3.89 -25.77
N LYS A 272 -8.45 4.32 -24.54
CA LYS A 272 -7.05 4.51 -24.12
C LYS A 272 -6.30 3.19 -24.05
N LEU A 273 -6.93 2.12 -23.56
CA LEU A 273 -6.35 0.78 -23.56
C LEU A 273 -6.10 0.26 -24.98
N GLU A 274 -7.04 0.48 -25.91
CA GLU A 274 -6.85 0.12 -27.32
C GLU A 274 -5.63 0.83 -27.94
N SER A 275 -5.32 2.04 -27.49
CA SER A 275 -4.13 2.77 -27.96
C SER A 275 -2.79 2.16 -27.51
N LEU A 276 -2.81 1.16 -26.61
CA LEU A 276 -1.62 0.43 -26.14
C LEU A 276 -1.26 -0.75 -27.04
N TYR A 277 -2.13 -1.18 -27.96
CA TYR A 277 -1.81 -2.25 -28.90
C TYR A 277 -0.54 -1.92 -29.69
N GLY A 278 0.42 -2.85 -29.69
CA GLY A 278 1.72 -2.68 -30.34
C GLY A 278 2.73 -1.81 -29.57
N LYS A 279 2.36 -1.23 -28.42
CA LYS A 279 3.28 -0.47 -27.55
C LYS A 279 3.75 -1.26 -26.33
N ILE A 280 2.93 -2.21 -25.86
CA ILE A 280 3.26 -3.14 -24.78
C ILE A 280 3.15 -4.59 -25.29
N PRO A 281 3.75 -5.57 -24.59
CA PRO A 281 3.59 -6.97 -24.93
C PRO A 281 2.11 -7.37 -25.03
N GLU A 282 1.78 -8.17 -26.06
CA GLU A 282 0.39 -8.51 -26.36
C GLU A 282 -0.30 -9.24 -25.20
N GLU A 283 0.42 -10.15 -24.54
CA GLU A 283 -0.09 -10.88 -23.36
C GLU A 283 -0.49 -9.93 -22.23
N GLU A 284 0.30 -8.87 -21.99
CA GLU A 284 -0.01 -7.86 -20.98
C GLU A 284 -1.24 -7.06 -21.36
N CYS A 285 -1.31 -6.60 -22.62
CA CYS A 285 -2.44 -5.87 -23.15
C CYS A 285 -3.76 -6.67 -23.05
N GLN A 286 -3.71 -7.97 -23.38
CA GLN A 286 -4.87 -8.86 -23.28
C GLN A 286 -5.36 -9.02 -21.83
N GLU A 287 -4.46 -9.14 -20.85
CA GLU A 287 -4.85 -9.24 -19.45
C GLU A 287 -5.43 -7.92 -18.92
N LEU A 288 -4.89 -6.76 -19.33
CA LEU A 288 -5.46 -5.45 -19.01
C LEU A 288 -6.88 -5.29 -19.57
N HIS A 289 -7.10 -5.68 -20.83
CA HIS A 289 -8.43 -5.66 -21.43
C HIS A 289 -9.41 -6.60 -20.74
N LYS A 290 -8.97 -7.77 -20.25
CA LYS A 290 -9.81 -8.68 -19.46
C LYS A 290 -10.28 -7.98 -18.19
N VAL A 291 -9.36 -7.41 -17.41
CA VAL A 291 -9.71 -6.69 -16.18
C VAL A 291 -10.69 -5.55 -16.45
N HIS A 292 -10.40 -4.70 -17.43
CA HIS A 292 -11.29 -3.62 -17.85
C HIS A 292 -12.70 -4.10 -18.20
N ASN A 293 -12.80 -5.16 -19.02
CA ASN A 293 -14.08 -5.69 -19.46
C ASN A 293 -14.87 -6.34 -18.31
N PHE A 294 -14.20 -6.97 -17.34
CA PHE A 294 -14.85 -7.50 -16.15
C PHE A 294 -15.40 -6.38 -15.26
N SER A 295 -14.63 -5.31 -15.07
CA SER A 295 -15.06 -4.14 -14.29
C SER A 295 -16.23 -3.40 -14.95
N ARG A 296 -16.20 -3.20 -16.27
CA ARG A 296 -17.27 -2.51 -17.02
C ARG A 296 -18.62 -3.23 -16.94
N ARG A 297 -18.63 -4.56 -17.00
CA ARG A 297 -19.87 -5.36 -17.18
C ARG A 297 -20.73 -5.47 -15.92
N ARG A 298 -20.27 -5.01 -14.74
CA ARG A 298 -20.96 -5.29 -13.46
C ARG A 298 -21.57 -4.03 -12.84
N LEU A 299 -22.79 -4.19 -12.32
CA LEU A 299 -23.68 -3.12 -11.87
C LEU A 299 -23.88 -3.06 -10.34
N SER A 300 -23.26 -3.94 -9.54
CA SER A 300 -23.42 -3.92 -8.07
C SER A 300 -22.32 -4.69 -7.31
N ARG A 301 -22.23 -4.43 -5.98
CA ARG A 301 -21.21 -4.91 -5.02
C ARG A 301 -20.68 -6.31 -5.34
N SER A 302 -19.40 -6.37 -5.71
CA SER A 302 -18.67 -7.60 -5.97
C SER A 302 -18.15 -8.22 -4.68
N ASP A 303 -18.40 -9.52 -4.51
CA ASP A 303 -17.84 -10.33 -3.45
C ASP A 303 -16.39 -10.72 -3.75
N TYR A 304 -15.67 -11.21 -2.74
CA TYR A 304 -14.26 -11.57 -2.87
C TYR A 304 -14.01 -12.62 -3.98
N SER A 305 -14.91 -13.58 -4.14
CA SER A 305 -14.74 -14.67 -5.11
C SER A 305 -14.56 -14.13 -6.53
N PHE A 306 -15.38 -13.14 -6.89
CA PHE A 306 -15.29 -12.44 -8.16
C PHE A 306 -13.97 -11.67 -8.29
N TRP A 307 -13.62 -10.83 -7.31
CA TRP A 307 -12.39 -10.04 -7.36
C TRP A 307 -11.16 -10.94 -7.52
N LYS A 308 -11.11 -12.06 -6.78
CA LYS A 308 -10.05 -13.05 -6.88
C LYS A 308 -9.94 -13.60 -8.30
N GLU A 309 -11.02 -14.15 -8.83
CA GLU A 309 -11.02 -14.86 -10.11
C GLU A 309 -10.76 -13.93 -11.30
N TYR A 310 -11.41 -12.77 -11.33
CA TYR A 310 -11.50 -11.93 -12.52
C TYR A 310 -10.55 -10.74 -12.52
N ILE A 311 -10.08 -10.29 -11.34
CA ILE A 311 -9.21 -9.11 -11.25
C ILE A 311 -7.85 -9.48 -10.66
N PHE A 312 -7.78 -9.99 -9.42
CA PHE A 312 -6.50 -10.24 -8.74
C PHE A 312 -5.62 -11.23 -9.48
N THR A 313 -6.18 -12.36 -9.90
CA THR A 313 -5.41 -13.41 -10.59
C THR A 313 -4.89 -12.94 -11.95
N LYS A 314 -5.46 -11.88 -12.53
CA LYS A 314 -5.01 -11.26 -13.78
C LYS A 314 -3.90 -10.26 -13.53
N LEU A 315 -4.11 -9.32 -12.61
CA LEU A 315 -3.12 -8.27 -12.31
C LEU A 315 -1.84 -8.79 -11.66
N THR A 316 -1.92 -9.87 -10.87
CA THR A 316 -0.75 -10.51 -10.25
C THR A 316 0.23 -11.14 -11.25
N LYS A 317 -0.23 -11.40 -12.48
CA LYS A 317 0.61 -11.91 -13.56
C LYS A 317 1.30 -10.80 -14.35
N LEU A 318 0.86 -9.56 -14.15
CA LEU A 318 1.37 -8.41 -14.90
C LEU A 318 2.56 -7.76 -14.18
N PRO A 319 3.51 -7.20 -14.93
CA PRO A 319 4.52 -6.32 -14.37
C PRO A 319 3.89 -5.12 -13.63
N PRO A 320 4.53 -4.59 -12.57
CA PRO A 320 4.04 -3.43 -11.82
C PRO A 320 3.69 -2.23 -12.70
N LEU A 321 4.54 -1.93 -13.70
CA LEU A 321 4.32 -0.81 -14.62
C LEU A 321 3.05 -0.98 -15.45
N SER A 322 2.76 -2.20 -15.92
CA SER A 322 1.58 -2.48 -16.74
C SER A 322 0.29 -2.31 -15.93
N VAL A 323 0.33 -2.67 -14.64
CA VAL A 323 -0.78 -2.38 -13.72
C VAL A 323 -0.92 -0.88 -13.51
N GLN A 324 0.19 -0.16 -13.28
CA GLN A 324 0.17 1.29 -13.10
C GLN A 324 -0.43 2.00 -14.32
N VAL A 325 -0.11 1.57 -15.54
CA VAL A 325 -0.71 2.13 -16.77
C VAL A 325 -2.23 2.00 -16.76
N LEU A 326 -2.78 0.88 -16.26
CA LEU A 326 -4.23 0.73 -16.12
C LEU A 326 -4.79 1.64 -15.03
N ASP A 327 -4.06 1.82 -13.93
CA ASP A 327 -4.42 2.79 -12.88
C ASP A 327 -4.53 4.21 -13.45
N ASP A 328 -3.50 4.64 -14.18
CA ASP A 328 -3.43 5.95 -14.83
C ASP A 328 -4.57 6.15 -15.84
N ILE A 329 -4.87 5.12 -16.65
CA ILE A 329 -5.96 5.18 -17.62
C ILE A 329 -7.33 5.33 -16.94
N ILE A 330 -7.59 4.52 -15.91
CA ILE A 330 -8.85 4.56 -15.16
C ILE A 330 -8.95 5.90 -14.40
N PHE A 331 -7.85 6.38 -13.84
CA PHE A 331 -7.78 7.69 -13.22
C PHE A 331 -8.16 8.80 -14.20
N ASP A 332 -7.48 8.88 -15.33
CA ASP A 332 -7.74 9.92 -16.32
C ASP A 332 -9.18 9.86 -16.85
N ALA A 333 -9.72 8.65 -17.03
CA ALA A 333 -11.09 8.46 -17.49
C ALA A 333 -12.14 8.86 -16.44
N SER A 334 -11.84 8.66 -15.15
CA SER A 334 -12.74 8.99 -14.03
C SER A 334 -12.55 10.41 -13.48
N ARG A 335 -11.50 11.12 -13.91
CA ARG A 335 -11.10 12.44 -13.42
C ARG A 335 -12.24 13.44 -13.37
N CYS A 336 -13.02 13.56 -14.44
CA CYS A 336 -14.15 14.48 -14.50
C CYS A 336 -15.22 14.16 -13.44
N GLN A 337 -15.52 12.87 -13.23
CA GLN A 337 -16.48 12.45 -12.22
C GLN A 337 -15.97 12.70 -10.80
N LEU A 338 -14.68 12.43 -10.54
CA LEU A 338 -14.04 12.75 -9.26
C LEU A 338 -14.11 14.26 -8.96
N LEU A 339 -13.91 15.10 -9.96
CA LEU A 339 -14.04 16.55 -9.84
C LEU A 339 -15.48 16.99 -9.56
N GLU A 340 -16.48 16.37 -10.18
CA GLU A 340 -17.90 16.64 -9.89
C GLU A 340 -18.29 16.25 -8.45
N ASP A 341 -17.79 15.11 -7.97
CA ASP A 341 -18.06 14.62 -6.61
C ASP A 341 -17.34 15.45 -5.54
N SER A 342 -16.28 16.19 -5.92
CA SER A 342 -15.61 17.17 -5.06
C SER A 342 -16.49 18.44 -4.88
N ARG A 343 -17.65 18.32 -4.21
CA ARG A 343 -18.54 19.45 -3.88
C ARG A 343 -17.97 20.48 -2.87
N ARG A 344 -16.65 20.52 -2.67
CA ARG A 344 -15.98 21.41 -1.72
C ARG A 344 -15.39 22.66 -2.37
N LYS A 345 -15.11 23.60 -1.47
CA LYS A 345 -14.43 24.88 -1.69
C LYS A 345 -13.19 24.69 -2.56
N SER A 346 -13.00 25.55 -3.56
CA SER A 346 -11.79 25.56 -4.37
C SER A 346 -10.52 25.70 -3.52
N LEU A 347 -9.36 25.30 -4.05
CA LEU A 347 -8.05 25.50 -3.40
C LEU A 347 -7.89 26.95 -2.89
N GLN A 348 -8.33 27.91 -3.71
CA GLN A 348 -8.31 29.33 -3.40
C GLN A 348 -9.30 29.75 -2.30
N GLU A 349 -10.44 29.07 -2.16
CA GLU A 349 -11.37 29.30 -1.05
C GLU A 349 -10.86 28.71 0.28
N THR A 350 -10.08 27.63 0.21
CA THR A 350 -9.54 26.93 1.39
C THR A 350 -8.30 27.63 1.94
N TYR A 351 -7.34 27.99 1.08
CA TYR A 351 -6.05 28.57 1.51
C TYR A 351 -5.83 30.01 1.05
N GLY A 352 -6.83 30.63 0.43
CA GLY A 352 -6.84 32.01 -0.01
C GLY A 352 -6.49 32.20 -1.49
N LYS A 353 -7.01 33.29 -2.06
CA LYS A 353 -6.85 33.61 -3.48
C LYS A 353 -5.42 34.02 -3.82
N VAL A 354 -5.01 33.64 -5.04
CA VAL A 354 -3.85 34.16 -5.74
C VAL A 354 -4.35 35.23 -6.71
N ASN A 355 -3.68 36.38 -6.78
CA ASN A 355 -4.07 37.41 -7.73
C ASN A 355 -3.56 37.05 -9.13
N GLU A 356 -4.46 36.50 -9.93
CA GLU A 356 -4.17 36.02 -11.28
C GLU A 356 -3.78 37.14 -12.25
N ASP A 357 -4.05 38.41 -11.94
CA ASP A 357 -3.63 39.53 -12.79
C ASP A 357 -2.10 39.59 -12.93
N PHE A 358 -1.38 39.04 -11.95
CA PHE A 358 0.08 38.95 -11.91
C PHE A 358 0.64 37.66 -12.52
N LEU A 359 -0.21 36.77 -13.01
CA LEU A 359 0.21 35.52 -13.64
C LEU A 359 0.23 35.65 -15.17
N SER A 360 1.14 34.94 -15.81
CA SER A 360 1.09 34.69 -17.25
C SER A 360 -0.05 33.70 -17.57
N PRO A 361 -0.55 33.62 -18.82
CA PRO A 361 -1.58 32.65 -19.20
C PRO A 361 -1.22 31.20 -18.84
N GLU A 362 0.03 30.82 -19.07
CA GLU A 362 0.57 29.49 -18.74
C GLU A 362 0.52 29.20 -17.23
N LEU A 363 0.85 30.18 -16.40
CA LEU A 363 0.79 30.05 -14.94
C LEU A 363 -0.64 30.00 -14.41
N LYS A 364 -1.60 30.63 -15.10
CA LYS A 364 -3.03 30.50 -14.75
C LYS A 364 -3.53 29.09 -15.00
N GLU A 365 -3.26 28.54 -16.19
CA GLU A 365 -3.63 27.16 -16.53
C GLU A 365 -3.01 26.15 -15.55
N ARG A 366 -1.76 26.39 -15.13
CA ARG A 366 -1.10 25.55 -14.12
C ARG A 366 -1.72 25.70 -12.73
N LEU A 367 -2.13 26.90 -12.33
CA LEU A 367 -2.84 27.12 -11.07
C LEU A 367 -4.22 26.42 -11.06
N ASP A 368 -4.90 26.40 -12.20
CA ASP A 368 -6.15 25.65 -12.38
C ASP A 368 -5.89 24.15 -12.26
N THR A 369 -4.86 23.63 -12.95
CA THR A 369 -4.43 22.23 -12.84
C THR A 369 -4.09 21.85 -11.40
N LEU A 370 -3.35 22.70 -10.68
CA LEU A 370 -3.02 22.48 -9.27
C LEU A 370 -4.28 22.43 -8.39
N SER A 371 -5.27 23.28 -8.69
CA SER A 371 -6.55 23.31 -7.99
C SER A 371 -7.37 22.05 -8.25
N GLU A 372 -7.37 21.53 -9.48
CA GLU A 372 -7.99 20.25 -9.83
C GLU A 372 -7.32 19.08 -9.11
N MET A 373 -5.99 19.00 -9.16
CA MET A 373 -5.22 17.95 -8.50
C MET A 373 -5.48 17.92 -6.99
N TRP A 374 -5.55 19.09 -6.35
CA TRP A 374 -5.87 19.18 -4.92
C TRP A 374 -7.29 18.67 -4.61
N ARG A 375 -8.28 19.01 -5.42
CA ARG A 375 -9.67 18.53 -5.25
C ARG A 375 -9.79 17.02 -5.44
N ILE A 376 -9.11 16.49 -6.45
CA ILE A 376 -9.06 15.05 -6.70
C ILE A 376 -8.41 14.34 -5.52
N HIS A 377 -7.28 14.86 -5.02
CA HIS A 377 -6.61 14.32 -3.85
C HIS A 377 -7.55 14.26 -2.63
N GLU A 378 -8.33 15.32 -2.36
CA GLU A 378 -9.34 15.30 -1.29
C GLU A 378 -10.39 14.17 -1.46
N VAL A 379 -10.84 13.91 -2.69
CA VAL A 379 -11.81 12.84 -2.97
C VAL A 379 -11.18 11.47 -2.82
N GLU A 380 -9.97 11.29 -3.33
CA GLU A 380 -9.21 10.05 -3.17
C GLU A 380 -9.01 9.72 -1.69
N ILE A 381 -8.65 10.71 -0.86
CA ILE A 381 -8.53 10.52 0.58
C ILE A 381 -9.84 10.04 1.20
N ARG A 382 -11.00 10.57 0.79
CA ARG A 382 -12.30 10.09 1.30
C ARG A 382 -12.64 8.68 0.85
N ILE A 383 -12.35 8.35 -0.42
CA ILE A 383 -12.48 6.98 -0.93
C ILE A 383 -11.63 6.03 -0.09
N LEU A 384 -10.44 6.51 0.31
CA LEU A 384 -9.49 5.76 1.11
C LEU A 384 -9.83 5.70 2.60
N THR A 385 -10.47 6.71 3.20
CA THR A 385 -10.86 6.71 4.63
C THR A 385 -12.28 6.19 4.87
N GLN A 386 -13.02 5.85 3.81
CA GLN A 386 -14.44 5.45 3.86
C GLN A 386 -15.34 6.48 4.57
N GLU A 387 -14.91 7.75 4.67
CA GLU A 387 -15.76 8.80 5.22
C GLU A 387 -16.97 9.01 4.29
N PRO A 388 -18.21 9.04 4.83
CA PRO A 388 -19.38 9.29 4.01
C PRO A 388 -19.25 10.67 3.34
N LEU A 389 -19.59 10.73 2.05
CA LEU A 389 -19.78 11.98 1.33
C LEU A 389 -20.86 12.79 2.06
N LYS A 390 -20.44 13.73 2.91
CA LYS A 390 -21.38 14.63 3.59
C LYS A 390 -22.07 15.47 2.51
N ASN A 391 -23.38 15.29 2.41
CA ASN A 391 -24.28 16.01 1.50
C ASN A 391 -24.22 17.51 1.71
#